data_AF-A0A1I6TIB6-F1
#
_entry.id   AF-A0A1I6TIB6-F1
#
_cell.length_a   1.000
_cell.length_b   1.000
_cell.length_c   1.000
_cell.angle_alpha   90.00
_cell.angle_beta   90.00
_cell.angle_gamma   90.00
#
_symmetry.space_group_name_H-M   'P 1'
#
loop_
_entity.id
_entity.type
_entity.pdbx_description
1 polymer ?
#
loop_
_entity_poly.entity_id
_entity_poly.type
_entity_poly.pdbx_seq_one_letter_code
_entity_poly.pdbx_strand_id
1 'polypeptide(L)'
;MAPETNSDLKTRLSHRIGMQDIHEITFLVQNNNQKKQELYECLFDNDDSIGYNAAWVMTHFSSGENVWLYDKQDELIDALLVCEHPGKRRLILSLLFRQPLHNPPRIDLLDFCLERMISKRELPGVQSLCMKLAYELCRLTPELLQELKTILEMMEHDLVPAIRTVRKNILKAMPKGKSLQF
;
A
#
# COMPACT_ATOMS: atom_id res chain seq x y z
N MET A 1 -20.54 26.82 18.21
CA MET A 1 -21.24 25.93 17.27
C MET A 1 -20.79 26.27 15.86
N ALA A 2 -20.02 25.37 15.24
CA ALA A 2 -20.03 25.07 13.80
C ALA A 2 -19.14 23.84 13.57
N PRO A 3 -19.69 22.64 13.30
CA PRO A 3 -18.95 21.50 12.78
C PRO A 3 -19.08 21.50 11.25
N GLU A 4 -18.28 22.30 10.54
CA GLU A 4 -18.38 22.42 9.07
C GLU A 4 -17.20 21.82 8.29
N THR A 5 -16.19 21.26 8.98
CA THR A 5 -14.91 20.96 8.32
C THR A 5 -14.85 19.58 7.67
N ASN A 6 -15.54 18.57 8.22
CA ASN A 6 -15.55 17.19 7.70
C ASN A 6 -16.45 17.03 6.46
N SER A 7 -17.48 17.87 6.30
CA SER A 7 -18.47 17.73 5.23
C SER A 7 -17.88 17.95 3.82
N ASP A 8 -16.91 18.85 3.65
CA ASP A 8 -16.44 19.24 2.31
C ASP A 8 -15.56 18.17 1.65
N LEU A 9 -14.56 17.64 2.37
CA LEU A 9 -13.66 16.61 1.82
C LEU A 9 -14.42 15.33 1.50
N LYS A 10 -15.27 14.87 2.41
CA LYS A 10 -16.08 13.66 2.19
C LYS A 10 -17.00 13.81 0.98
N THR A 11 -17.66 14.96 0.83
CA THR A 11 -18.51 15.23 -0.35
C THR A 11 -17.70 15.31 -1.65
N ARG A 12 -16.48 15.85 -1.64
CA ARG A 12 -15.61 15.80 -2.82
C ARG A 12 -15.24 14.36 -3.19
N LEU A 13 -14.86 13.56 -2.19
CA LEU A 13 -14.42 12.17 -2.36
C LEU A 13 -15.57 11.21 -2.69
N SER A 14 -16.82 11.58 -2.47
CA SER A 14 -17.98 10.76 -2.88
C SER A 14 -18.25 10.78 -4.38
N HIS A 15 -17.61 11.70 -5.12
CA HIS A 15 -17.72 11.79 -6.57
C HIS A 15 -16.49 11.20 -7.24
N ARG A 16 -16.59 10.93 -8.55
CA ARG A 16 -15.42 10.52 -9.34
C ARG A 16 -14.44 11.67 -9.40
N ILE A 17 -13.24 11.47 -8.84
CA ILE A 17 -12.16 12.45 -8.86
C ILE A 17 -11.17 12.18 -10.00
N GLY A 18 -10.55 13.23 -10.51
CA GLY A 18 -9.45 13.17 -11.48
C GLY A 18 -8.13 13.69 -10.92
N MET A 19 -7.11 13.78 -11.77
CA MET A 19 -5.77 14.26 -11.35
C MET A 19 -5.78 15.70 -10.85
N GLN A 20 -6.66 16.56 -11.38
CA GLN A 20 -6.79 17.93 -10.90
C GLN A 20 -7.29 17.94 -9.45
N ASP A 21 -8.35 17.18 -9.14
CA ASP A 21 -8.86 17.05 -7.77
C ASP A 21 -7.80 16.50 -6.82
N ILE A 22 -7.02 15.51 -7.26
CA ILE A 22 -5.91 14.96 -6.46
C ILE A 22 -4.90 16.05 -6.12
N HIS A 23 -4.48 16.86 -7.10
CA HIS A 23 -3.53 17.94 -6.84
C HIS A 23 -4.11 19.00 -5.89
N GLU A 24 -5.38 19.37 -6.07
CA GLU A 24 -6.05 20.33 -5.18
C GLU A 24 -6.19 19.81 -3.76
N ILE A 25 -6.59 18.54 -3.57
CA ILE A 25 -6.71 17.94 -2.24
C ILE A 25 -5.33 17.76 -1.62
N THR A 26 -4.34 17.31 -2.39
CA THR A 26 -2.95 17.17 -1.89
C THR A 26 -2.39 18.52 -1.45
N PHE A 27 -2.69 19.59 -2.18
CA PHE A 27 -2.33 20.96 -1.79
C PHE A 27 -3.08 21.42 -0.53
N LEU A 28 -4.37 21.11 -0.42
CA LEU A 28 -5.20 21.46 0.74
C LEU A 28 -4.71 20.79 2.04
N VAL A 29 -4.27 19.53 1.98
CA VAL A 29 -3.79 18.79 3.16
C VAL A 29 -2.32 19.05 3.48
N GLN A 30 -1.59 19.74 2.59
CA GLN A 30 -0.16 19.99 2.74
C GLN A 30 0.14 20.77 4.02
N ASN A 31 1.08 20.29 4.84
CA ASN A 31 1.41 20.87 6.14
C ASN A 31 0.22 21.05 7.10
N ASN A 32 -0.92 20.37 6.86
CA ASN A 32 -2.12 20.46 7.67
C ASN A 32 -2.52 19.08 8.19
N ASN A 33 -2.00 18.73 9.37
CA ASN A 33 -2.25 17.41 9.97
C ASN A 33 -3.72 17.17 10.32
N GLN A 34 -4.50 18.22 10.62
CA GLN A 34 -5.93 18.08 10.82
C GLN A 34 -6.63 17.67 9.52
N LYS A 35 -6.30 18.32 8.40
CA LYS A 35 -6.86 17.96 7.09
C LYS A 35 -6.38 16.61 6.57
N LYS A 36 -5.15 16.20 6.88
CA LYS A 36 -4.68 14.83 6.64
C LYS A 36 -5.49 13.81 7.45
N GLN A 37 -5.75 14.11 8.72
CA GLN A 37 -6.56 13.25 9.58
C GLN A 37 -7.98 13.10 9.02
N GLU A 38 -8.63 14.19 8.59
CA GLU A 38 -9.94 14.13 7.93
C GLU A 38 -9.90 13.27 6.64
N LEU A 39 -8.88 13.43 5.80
CA LEU A 39 -8.70 12.61 4.60
C LEU A 39 -8.43 11.13 4.95
N TYR A 40 -7.67 10.87 6.01
CA TYR A 40 -7.34 9.54 6.46
C TYR A 40 -8.56 8.81 7.01
N GLU A 41 -9.41 9.49 7.79
CA GLU A 41 -10.69 8.96 8.27
C GLU A 41 -11.61 8.55 7.11
N CYS A 42 -11.56 9.27 5.98
CA CYS A 42 -12.31 8.90 4.78
C CYS A 42 -11.87 7.55 4.18
N LEU A 43 -10.65 7.06 4.46
CA LEU A 43 -10.21 5.72 4.03
C LEU A 43 -11.10 4.61 4.63
N PHE A 44 -11.63 4.84 5.83
CA PHE A 44 -12.44 3.88 6.59
C PHE A 44 -13.94 4.11 6.42
N ASP A 45 -14.34 4.93 5.44
CA ASP A 45 -15.76 5.15 5.16
C ASP A 45 -16.44 3.85 4.70
N ASN A 46 -17.73 3.74 5.02
CA ASN A 46 -18.58 2.62 4.58
C ASN A 46 -18.81 2.64 3.06
N ASP A 47 -18.69 3.80 2.41
CA ASP A 47 -18.68 3.89 0.95
C ASP A 47 -17.27 3.60 0.43
N ASP A 48 -17.13 2.45 -0.23
CA ASP A 48 -15.87 2.02 -0.84
C ASP A 48 -15.30 3.03 -1.85
N SER A 49 -16.15 3.85 -2.50
CA SER A 49 -15.72 4.89 -3.45
C SER A 49 -14.97 6.00 -2.73
N ILE A 50 -15.48 6.42 -1.56
CA ILE A 50 -14.84 7.42 -0.70
C ILE A 50 -13.51 6.88 -0.19
N GLY A 51 -13.52 5.65 0.33
CA GLY A 51 -12.29 5.00 0.84
C GLY A 51 -11.24 4.79 -0.25
N TYR A 52 -11.66 4.41 -1.45
CA TYR A 52 -10.79 4.29 -2.62
C TYR A 52 -10.17 5.63 -3.01
N ASN A 53 -11.00 6.68 -3.13
CA ASN A 53 -10.53 8.02 -3.52
C ASN A 53 -9.60 8.63 -2.47
N ALA A 54 -9.90 8.46 -1.18
CA ALA A 54 -9.04 8.88 -0.08
C ALA A 54 -7.66 8.21 -0.15
N ALA A 55 -7.64 6.88 -0.28
CA ALA A 55 -6.41 6.11 -0.45
C ALA A 55 -5.64 6.56 -1.70
N TRP A 56 -6.35 6.85 -2.79
CA TRP A 56 -5.74 7.27 -4.04
C TRP A 56 -5.04 8.63 -3.90
N VAL A 57 -5.71 9.62 -3.32
CA VAL A 57 -5.09 10.93 -3.02
C VAL A 57 -3.83 10.75 -2.17
N MET A 58 -3.88 9.92 -1.11
CA MET A 58 -2.72 9.67 -0.26
C MET A 58 -1.53 9.04 -0.99
N THR A 59 -1.75 8.26 -2.07
CA THR A 59 -0.64 7.75 -2.89
C THR A 59 0.16 8.83 -3.60
N HIS A 60 -0.39 10.05 -3.72
CA HIS A 60 0.25 11.22 -4.33
C HIS A 60 0.90 12.17 -3.31
N PHE A 61 0.91 11.83 -2.02
CA PHE A 61 1.66 12.59 -1.02
C PHE A 61 3.13 12.71 -1.39
N SER A 62 3.72 13.89 -1.18
CA SER A 62 5.16 14.08 -1.27
C SER A 62 5.88 13.21 -0.24
N SER A 63 7.18 12.97 -0.38
CA SER A 63 7.94 12.22 0.62
C SER A 63 7.85 12.85 2.02
N GLY A 64 7.76 14.18 2.12
CA GLY A 64 7.58 14.90 3.38
C GLY A 64 6.20 14.68 3.99
N GLU A 65 5.12 14.78 3.19
CA GLU A 65 3.76 14.55 3.71
C GLU A 65 3.54 13.08 4.07
N ASN A 66 4.17 12.15 3.35
CA ASN A 66 4.06 10.71 3.57
C ASN A 66 4.62 10.25 4.94
N VAL A 67 5.53 11.03 5.56
CA VAL A 67 6.01 10.76 6.93
C VAL A 67 4.86 10.72 7.92
N TRP A 68 3.81 11.53 7.70
CA TRP A 68 2.63 11.55 8.56
C TRP A 68 1.87 10.21 8.56
N LEU A 69 2.02 9.37 7.54
CA LEU A 69 1.37 8.05 7.50
C LEU A 69 2.15 6.97 8.25
N TYR A 70 3.38 7.24 8.71
CA TYR A 70 4.25 6.23 9.31
C TYR A 70 3.71 5.74 10.67
N ASP A 71 3.05 6.61 11.43
CA ASP A 71 2.40 6.23 12.69
C ASP A 71 1.03 5.56 12.48
N LYS A 72 0.59 5.40 11.23
CA LYS A 72 -0.67 4.76 10.81
C LYS A 72 -0.49 3.38 10.20
N GLN A 73 0.73 2.83 10.27
CA GLN A 73 1.07 1.57 9.62
C GLN A 73 0.16 0.42 10.10
N ASP A 74 -0.04 0.31 11.41
CA ASP A 74 -0.85 -0.77 11.98
C ASP A 74 -2.33 -0.70 11.55
N GLU A 75 -2.93 0.49 11.61
CA GLU A 75 -4.31 0.71 11.16
C GLU A 75 -4.47 0.44 9.65
N LEU A 76 -3.47 0.79 8.83
CA LEU A 76 -3.46 0.48 7.40
C LEU A 76 -3.32 -1.01 7.12
N ILE A 77 -2.54 -1.74 7.93
CA ILE A 77 -2.45 -3.21 7.84
C ILE A 77 -3.78 -3.84 8.21
N ASP A 78 -4.40 -3.42 9.31
CA ASP A 78 -5.70 -3.94 9.74
C ASP A 78 -6.78 -3.70 8.66
N ALA A 79 -6.78 -2.51 8.06
CA ALA A 79 -7.65 -2.18 6.91
C ALA A 79 -7.36 -3.05 5.68
N LEU A 80 -6.09 -3.32 5.39
CA LEU A 80 -5.67 -4.16 4.27
C LEU A 80 -6.22 -5.59 4.40
N LEU A 81 -6.11 -6.17 5.59
CA LEU A 81 -6.46 -7.56 5.87
C LEU A 81 -7.95 -7.84 5.65
N VAL A 82 -8.81 -6.85 5.87
CA VAL A 82 -10.27 -6.96 5.69
C VAL A 82 -10.79 -6.32 4.40
N CYS A 83 -9.93 -5.66 3.60
CA CYS A 83 -10.37 -4.92 2.42
C CYS A 83 -10.76 -5.86 1.28
N GLU A 84 -12.04 -5.84 0.89
CA GLU A 84 -12.56 -6.64 -0.24
C GLU A 84 -12.34 -5.95 -1.60
N HIS A 85 -12.41 -4.61 -1.65
CA HIS A 85 -12.31 -3.84 -2.89
C HIS A 85 -10.89 -3.88 -3.50
N PRO A 86 -10.67 -4.52 -4.66
CA PRO A 86 -9.32 -4.77 -5.19
C PRO A 86 -8.51 -3.49 -5.49
N GLY A 87 -9.18 -2.44 -5.99
CA GLY A 87 -8.56 -1.13 -6.23
C GLY A 87 -8.02 -0.49 -4.95
N LYS A 88 -8.86 -0.36 -3.92
CA LYS A 88 -8.51 0.18 -2.60
C LYS A 88 -7.41 -0.64 -1.94
N ARG A 89 -7.51 -1.98 -1.98
CA ARG A 89 -6.46 -2.90 -1.50
C ARG A 89 -5.09 -2.59 -2.13
N ARG A 90 -5.05 -2.42 -3.46
CA ARG A 90 -3.83 -2.05 -4.18
C ARG A 90 -3.27 -0.70 -3.73
N LEU A 91 -4.14 0.28 -3.46
CA LEU A 91 -3.72 1.60 -2.99
C LEU A 91 -3.17 1.52 -1.56
N ILE A 92 -3.83 0.81 -0.65
CA ILE A 92 -3.34 0.60 0.73
C ILE A 92 -1.95 -0.07 0.72
N LEU A 93 -1.77 -1.12 -0.08
CA LEU A 93 -0.45 -1.75 -0.28
C LEU A 93 0.60 -0.76 -0.82
N SER A 94 0.19 0.18 -1.68
CA SER A 94 1.10 1.21 -2.21
C SER A 94 1.49 2.23 -1.15
N LEU A 95 0.56 2.57 -0.24
CA LEU A 95 0.85 3.41 0.93
C LEU A 95 1.86 2.71 1.84
N LEU A 96 1.58 1.47 2.24
CA LEU A 96 2.47 0.65 3.08
C LEU A 96 3.87 0.50 2.46
N PHE A 97 3.94 0.26 1.14
CA PHE A 97 5.22 0.12 0.44
C PHE A 97 6.08 1.39 0.47
N ARG A 98 5.51 2.57 0.75
CA ARG A 98 6.25 3.84 0.89
C ARG A 98 6.63 4.17 2.34
N GLN A 99 6.35 3.27 3.28
CA GLN A 99 6.67 3.46 4.70
C GLN A 99 7.89 2.64 5.12
N PRO A 100 8.65 3.08 6.13
CA PRO A 100 9.59 2.20 6.81
C PRO A 100 8.81 1.06 7.44
N LEU A 101 9.15 -0.18 7.08
CA LEU A 101 8.48 -1.36 7.62
C LEU A 101 9.08 -1.75 8.98
N HIS A 102 8.23 -2.24 9.89
CA HIS A 102 8.68 -2.77 11.17
C HIS A 102 9.67 -3.93 11.00
N ASN A 103 10.65 -4.00 11.91
CA ASN A 103 11.58 -5.11 12.04
C ASN A 103 11.67 -5.50 13.53
N PRO A 104 11.20 -6.70 13.94
CA PRO A 104 10.65 -7.77 13.11
C PRO A 104 9.33 -7.38 12.40
N PRO A 105 9.01 -7.99 11.26
CA PRO A 105 7.78 -7.70 10.53
C PRO A 105 6.55 -8.18 11.31
N ARG A 106 5.43 -7.50 11.10
CA ARG A 106 4.12 -8.02 11.49
C ARG A 106 3.81 -9.30 10.70
N ILE A 107 3.55 -10.39 11.43
CA ILE A 107 3.39 -11.74 10.85
C ILE A 107 2.17 -11.81 9.94
N ASP A 108 1.04 -11.23 10.35
CA ASP A 108 -0.20 -11.18 9.57
C ASP A 108 -0.04 -10.46 8.22
N LEU A 109 0.72 -9.35 8.18
CA LEU A 109 1.07 -8.67 6.93
C LEU A 109 1.96 -9.54 6.03
N LEU A 110 2.96 -10.22 6.61
CA LEU A 110 3.86 -11.10 5.86
C LEU A 110 3.08 -12.27 5.25
N ASP A 111 2.26 -12.96 6.04
CA ASP A 111 1.41 -14.07 5.60
C ASP A 111 0.46 -13.62 4.49
N PHE A 112 -0.19 -12.47 4.66
CA PHE A 112 -1.01 -11.87 3.61
C PHE A 112 -0.23 -11.65 2.33
N CYS A 113 0.98 -11.08 2.41
CA CYS A 113 1.79 -10.83 1.21
C CYS A 113 2.22 -12.14 0.52
N LEU A 114 2.62 -13.16 1.29
CA LEU A 114 3.05 -14.45 0.76
C LEU A 114 1.89 -15.20 0.08
N GLU A 115 0.70 -15.21 0.68
CA GLU A 115 -0.49 -15.82 0.09
C GLU A 115 -0.91 -15.11 -1.21
N ARG A 116 -0.97 -13.77 -1.16
CA ARG A 116 -1.51 -12.96 -2.26
C ARG A 116 -0.57 -12.86 -3.44
N MET A 117 0.75 -12.90 -3.25
CA MET A 117 1.71 -12.81 -4.36
C MET A 117 1.68 -14.02 -5.30
N ILE A 118 1.19 -15.18 -4.84
CA ILE A 118 1.07 -16.42 -5.65
C ILE A 118 -0.38 -16.76 -6.02
N SER A 119 -1.37 -16.04 -5.49
CA SER A 119 -2.79 -16.32 -5.72
C SER A 119 -3.20 -16.06 -7.17
N LYS A 120 -3.70 -17.09 -7.87
CA LYS A 120 -4.20 -16.98 -9.26
C LYS A 120 -5.48 -16.13 -9.40
N ARG A 121 -6.16 -15.83 -8.28
CA ARG A 121 -7.38 -15.00 -8.25
C ARG A 121 -7.10 -13.52 -8.05
N GLU A 122 -5.90 -13.17 -7.62
CA GLU A 122 -5.55 -11.81 -7.24
C GLU A 122 -5.12 -10.99 -8.47
N LEU A 123 -5.37 -9.68 -8.44
CA LEU A 123 -4.99 -8.81 -9.55
C LEU A 123 -3.47 -8.70 -9.68
N PRO A 124 -2.89 -8.66 -10.90
CA PRO A 124 -1.44 -8.56 -11.09
C PRO A 124 -0.77 -7.38 -10.38
N GLY A 125 -1.49 -6.26 -10.22
CA GLY A 125 -1.00 -5.10 -9.47
C GLY A 125 -0.85 -5.37 -7.97
N VAL A 126 -1.82 -6.09 -7.38
CA VAL A 126 -1.79 -6.49 -5.97
C VAL A 126 -0.71 -7.56 -5.75
N GLN A 127 -0.67 -8.59 -6.59
CA GLN A 127 0.40 -9.60 -6.56
C GLN A 127 1.80 -8.98 -6.62
N SER A 128 2.00 -8.00 -7.51
CA SER A 128 3.28 -7.29 -7.67
C SER A 128 3.68 -6.53 -6.40
N LEU A 129 2.73 -5.87 -5.74
CA LEU A 129 2.99 -5.13 -4.50
C LEU A 129 3.24 -6.08 -3.33
N CYS A 130 2.43 -7.12 -3.18
CA CYS A 130 2.63 -8.16 -2.16
C CYS A 130 4.00 -8.81 -2.31
N MET A 131 4.45 -9.12 -3.53
CA MET A 131 5.76 -9.70 -3.76
C MET A 131 6.91 -8.76 -3.35
N LYS A 132 6.77 -7.45 -3.63
CA LYS A 132 7.75 -6.44 -3.22
C LYS A 132 7.75 -6.23 -1.70
N LEU A 133 6.58 -6.17 -1.08
CA LEU A 133 6.44 -6.04 0.37
C LEU A 133 7.00 -7.26 1.10
N ALA A 134 6.67 -8.48 0.65
CA ALA A 134 7.26 -9.71 1.19
C ALA A 134 8.79 -9.66 1.13
N TYR A 135 9.37 -9.19 0.02
CA TYR A 135 10.82 -8.98 -0.05
C TYR A 135 11.33 -7.99 0.99
N GLU A 136 10.73 -6.82 1.13
CA GLU A 136 11.17 -5.83 2.12
C GLU A 136 11.04 -6.33 3.56
N LEU A 137 9.95 -7.02 3.89
CA LEU A 137 9.70 -7.61 5.22
C LEU A 137 10.72 -8.69 5.56
N CYS A 138 11.12 -9.51 4.58
CA CYS A 138 12.12 -10.57 4.76
C CYS A 138 13.57 -10.08 4.63
N ARG A 139 13.81 -8.89 4.05
CA ARG A 139 15.14 -8.45 3.57
C ARG A 139 16.24 -8.46 4.64
N LEU A 140 15.87 -8.18 5.89
CA LEU A 140 16.81 -8.05 7.01
C LEU A 140 16.98 -9.33 7.84
N THR A 141 16.22 -10.39 7.54
CA THR A 141 16.27 -11.67 8.27
C THR A 141 16.68 -12.78 7.30
N PRO A 142 17.91 -13.34 7.40
CA PRO A 142 18.44 -14.31 6.44
C PRO A 142 17.55 -15.53 6.21
N GLU A 143 16.95 -16.06 7.27
CA GLU A 143 16.08 -17.24 7.23
C GLU A 143 14.81 -16.95 6.41
N LEU A 144 14.11 -15.86 6.74
CA LEU A 144 12.92 -15.42 6.01
C LEU A 144 13.24 -15.08 4.54
N LEU A 145 14.41 -14.49 4.29
CA LEU A 145 14.84 -14.16 2.93
C LEU A 145 15.08 -15.42 2.09
N GLN A 146 15.66 -16.46 2.70
CA GLN A 146 15.92 -17.73 2.05
C GLN A 146 14.62 -18.49 1.78
N GLU A 147 13.66 -18.48 2.71
CA GLU A 147 12.32 -19.04 2.49
C GLU A 147 11.59 -18.34 1.33
N LEU A 148 11.57 -17.01 1.33
CA LEU A 148 10.98 -16.24 0.23
C LEU A 148 11.64 -16.56 -1.11
N LYS A 149 12.98 -16.69 -1.14
CA LYS A 149 13.71 -17.05 -2.35
C LYS A 149 13.24 -18.39 -2.90
N THR A 150 13.11 -19.41 -2.04
CA THR A 150 12.62 -20.73 -2.43
C THR A 150 11.21 -20.64 -3.02
N ILE A 151 10.30 -19.88 -2.40
CA ILE A 151 8.94 -19.68 -2.92
C ILE A 151 8.99 -19.06 -4.33
N LEU A 152 9.77 -18.01 -4.53
CA LEU A 152 9.90 -17.33 -5.82
C LEU A 152 10.48 -18.24 -6.93
N GLU A 153 11.46 -19.07 -6.59
CA GLU A 153 12.09 -20.03 -7.51
C GLU A 153 11.13 -21.17 -7.89
N MET A 154 10.21 -21.54 -7.01
CA MET A 154 9.18 -22.56 -7.25
C MET A 154 7.95 -22.07 -8.02
N MET A 155 7.78 -20.75 -8.18
CA MET A 155 6.63 -20.21 -8.93
C MET A 155 6.63 -20.70 -10.38
N GLU A 156 5.44 -21.09 -10.88
CA GLU A 156 5.20 -21.59 -12.23
C GLU A 156 5.84 -20.71 -13.33
N HIS A 157 6.12 -21.28 -14.50
CA HIS A 157 6.75 -20.55 -15.61
C HIS A 157 5.79 -19.61 -16.35
N ASP A 158 4.48 -19.86 -16.28
CA ASP A 158 3.43 -19.12 -17.02
C ASP A 158 2.94 -17.85 -16.31
N LEU A 159 3.85 -17.16 -15.62
CA LEU A 159 3.54 -15.87 -15.00
C LEU A 159 3.31 -14.78 -16.05
N VAL A 160 2.33 -13.93 -15.80
CA VAL A 160 2.10 -12.71 -16.57
C VAL A 160 3.35 -11.81 -16.54
N PRO A 161 3.61 -10.99 -17.58
CA PRO A 161 4.86 -10.25 -17.73
C PRO A 161 5.23 -9.35 -16.53
N ALA A 162 4.23 -8.73 -15.90
CA ALA A 162 4.44 -7.88 -14.72
C ALA A 162 5.04 -8.67 -13.55
N ILE A 163 4.46 -9.83 -13.21
CA ILE A 163 4.92 -10.68 -12.09
C ILE A 163 6.29 -11.27 -12.38
N ARG A 164 6.50 -11.74 -13.62
CA ARG A 164 7.81 -12.22 -14.08
C ARG A 164 8.91 -11.18 -13.88
N THR A 165 8.60 -9.92 -14.18
CA THR A 165 9.54 -8.80 -14.04
C THR A 165 9.83 -8.50 -12.57
N VAL A 166 8.81 -8.43 -11.72
CA VAL A 166 8.98 -8.18 -10.28
C VAL A 166 9.81 -9.30 -9.63
N ARG A 167 9.47 -10.58 -9.89
CA ARG A 167 10.23 -11.74 -9.42
C ARG A 167 11.70 -11.64 -9.82
N LYS A 168 11.98 -11.39 -11.10
CA LYS A 168 13.35 -11.25 -11.61
C LYS A 168 14.12 -10.12 -10.93
N ASN A 169 13.46 -9.00 -10.65
CA ASN A 169 14.09 -7.84 -10.00
C ASN A 169 14.41 -8.14 -8.53
N ILE A 170 13.50 -8.80 -7.81
CA ILE A 170 13.71 -9.23 -6.42
C ILE A 170 14.88 -10.21 -6.33
N LEU A 171 14.88 -11.29 -7.13
CA LEU A 171 15.97 -12.27 -7.12
C LEU A 171 17.35 -11.64 -7.42
N LYS A 172 17.38 -10.57 -8.23
CA LYS A 172 18.60 -9.78 -8.49
C LYS A 172 18.99 -8.86 -7.34
N ALA A 173 18.04 -8.40 -6.53
CA ALA A 173 18.26 -7.51 -5.39
C ALA A 173 18.71 -8.27 -4.14
N MET A 174 18.24 -9.51 -3.95
CA MET A 174 18.54 -10.36 -2.78
C MET A 174 20.04 -10.45 -2.45
N PRO A 175 20.97 -10.76 -3.38
CA PRO A 175 22.40 -10.88 -3.06
C PRO A 175 23.04 -9.55 -2.63
N LYS A 176 22.40 -8.42 -2.96
CA LYS A 176 22.89 -7.07 -2.65
C LYS A 176 22.23 -6.48 -1.40
N GLY A 177 21.22 -7.16 -0.82
CA GLY A 177 20.39 -6.62 0.24
C GLY A 177 19.69 -5.28 -0.12
N LYS A 178 19.53 -5.00 -1.41
CA LYS A 178 19.09 -3.68 -1.91
C LYS A 178 17.58 -3.53 -1.73
N SER A 179 17.15 -2.52 -0.97
CA SER A 179 15.73 -2.16 -0.89
C SER A 179 15.16 -1.74 -2.26
N LEU A 180 13.90 -2.06 -2.48
CA LEU A 180 13.06 -1.69 -3.60
C LEU A 180 12.19 -0.46 -3.32
N GLN A 181 12.16 0.02 -2.06
CA GLN A 181 11.51 1.26 -1.70
C GLN A 181 12.33 2.45 -2.23
N PHE A 182 11.65 3.55 -2.59
CA PHE A 182 12.23 4.76 -3.17
C PHE A 182 11.63 6.01 -2.54
#